data_AF-A0A920LTT5-F1
#
_entry.id   AF-A0A920LTT5-F1
#
_cell.length_a   1.000
_cell.length_b   1.000
_cell.length_c   1.000
_cell.angle_alpha   90.00
_cell.angle_beta   90.00
_cell.angle_gamma   90.00
#
_symmetry.space_group_name_H-M   'P 1'
#
loop_
_entity.id
_entity.type
_entity.pdbx_description
1 polymer ?
#
loop_
_entity_poly.entity_id
_entity_poly.type
_entity_poly.pdbx_seq_one_letter_code
_entity_poly.pdbx_strand_id
1 'polypeptide(L)'
;MSLVRWYLETGSGMGKTLNITIGTNAYTLVDRASWYSFSNKYDHRVLLEGDSHLYNPYGVMLIDKNKCPTVKSAEGQSFINWLTSYKGQKQ
;
A
#
# COMPACT_ATOMS: atom_id res chain seq x y z
N MET A 1 -32.87 -4.71 -19.54
CA MET A 1 -31.99 -3.98 -18.61
C MET A 1 -30.89 -4.93 -18.18
N SER A 2 -29.73 -4.88 -18.84
CA SER A 2 -28.59 -5.71 -18.44
C SER A 2 -28.02 -5.13 -17.15
N LEU A 3 -28.01 -5.93 -16.08
CA LEU A 3 -27.31 -5.62 -14.83
C LEU A 3 -25.81 -5.67 -15.10
N VAL A 4 -25.25 -4.62 -15.69
CA VAL A 4 -23.80 -4.46 -15.71
C VAL A 4 -23.37 -4.32 -14.26
N ARG A 5 -22.65 -5.31 -13.76
CA ARG A 5 -22.11 -5.31 -12.41
C ARG A 5 -21.10 -4.16 -12.34
N TRP A 6 -21.43 -3.11 -11.58
CA TRP A 6 -20.62 -1.89 -11.48
C TRP A 6 -19.21 -2.14 -10.92
N TYR A 7 -19.07 -3.23 -10.14
CA TYR A 7 -17.83 -3.68 -9.54
C TYR A 7 -17.35 -4.97 -10.19
N LEU A 8 -16.07 -4.98 -10.55
CA LEU A 8 -15.35 -6.14 -11.04
C LEU A 8 -14.26 -6.53 -10.04
N GLU A 9 -14.45 -7.67 -9.39
CA GLU A 9 -13.40 -8.30 -8.60
C GLU A 9 -12.43 -9.05 -9.52
N THR A 10 -11.15 -8.72 -9.48
CA THR A 10 -10.15 -9.32 -10.39
C THR A 10 -9.52 -10.60 -9.83
N GLY A 11 -9.67 -10.88 -8.53
CA GLY A 11 -9.04 -12.02 -7.84
C GLY A 11 -7.51 -12.08 -8.02
N SER A 12 -6.87 -10.95 -8.30
CA SER A 12 -5.50 -10.86 -8.79
C SER A 12 -4.69 -9.78 -8.08
N GLY A 13 -3.35 -9.88 -8.13
CA GLY A 13 -2.45 -8.84 -7.63
C GLY A 13 -2.56 -7.53 -8.42
N MET A 14 -2.07 -6.43 -7.81
CA MET A 14 -2.30 -5.06 -8.26
C MET A 14 -1.88 -4.79 -9.72
N GLY A 15 -0.77 -5.35 -10.20
CA GLY A 15 -0.33 -5.15 -11.59
C GLY A 15 -1.29 -5.74 -12.64
N LYS A 16 -1.89 -6.90 -12.36
CA LYS A 16 -2.92 -7.49 -13.24
C LYS A 16 -4.21 -6.68 -13.17
N THR A 17 -4.60 -6.25 -11.97
CA THR A 17 -5.77 -5.39 -11.78
C THR A 17 -5.63 -4.07 -12.53
N LEU A 18 -4.43 -3.45 -12.51
CA LEU A 18 -4.16 -2.25 -13.30
C LEU A 18 -4.27 -2.54 -14.79
N ASN A 19 -3.65 -3.60 -15.33
CA ASN A 19 -3.80 -3.95 -16.75
C ASN A 19 -5.27 -4.16 -17.17
N ILE A 20 -6.08 -4.81 -16.33
CA ILE A 20 -7.53 -4.96 -16.57
C ILE A 20 -8.19 -3.58 -16.60
N THR A 21 -7.90 -2.72 -15.61
CA THR A 21 -8.43 -1.36 -15.51
C THR A 21 -8.12 -0.55 -16.77
N ILE A 22 -6.88 -0.61 -17.26
CA ILE A 22 -6.46 0.06 -18.49
C ILE A 22 -7.23 -0.50 -19.70
N GLY A 23 -7.29 -1.83 -19.83
CA GLY A 23 -7.94 -2.50 -20.96
C GLY A 23 -9.46 -2.32 -21.01
N THR A 24 -10.10 -2.05 -19.87
CA THR A 24 -11.54 -1.80 -19.80
C THR A 24 -11.89 -0.31 -19.64
N ASN A 25 -10.88 0.56 -19.61
CA ASN A 25 -11.03 2.01 -19.37
C ASN A 25 -11.88 2.32 -18.13
N ALA A 26 -11.51 1.69 -17.00
CA ALA A 26 -12.24 1.74 -15.74
C ALA A 26 -11.49 2.54 -14.66
N TYR A 27 -12.08 2.60 -13.46
CA TYR A 27 -11.45 3.18 -12.27
C TYR A 27 -10.95 2.08 -11.34
N THR A 28 -9.84 2.33 -10.66
CA THR A 28 -9.34 1.44 -9.61
C THR A 28 -8.70 2.24 -8.48
N LEU A 29 -8.81 1.73 -7.25
CA LEU A 29 -8.06 2.23 -6.10
C LEU A 29 -6.73 1.50 -6.05
N VAL A 30 -5.63 2.24 -5.96
CA VAL A 30 -4.27 1.69 -5.99
C VAL A 30 -3.36 2.47 -5.06
N ASP A 31 -2.44 1.79 -4.38
CA ASP A 31 -1.41 2.47 -3.59
C ASP A 31 -0.38 3.17 -4.48
N ARG A 32 0.26 4.21 -3.94
CA ARG A 32 1.18 5.08 -4.69
C ARG A 32 2.40 4.34 -5.23
N ALA A 33 2.93 3.36 -4.49
CA ALA A 33 4.11 2.62 -4.91
C ALA A 33 3.80 1.71 -6.11
N SER A 34 2.67 0.99 -6.06
CA SER A 34 2.17 0.19 -7.18
C SER A 34 1.89 1.05 -8.42
N TRP A 35 1.26 2.21 -8.25
CA TRP A 35 1.01 3.14 -9.36
C TRP A 35 2.31 3.62 -10.02
N TYR A 36 3.31 4.07 -9.24
CA TYR A 36 4.56 4.55 -9.82
C TYR A 36 5.38 3.43 -10.46
N SER A 37 5.39 2.23 -9.86
CA SER A 37 6.13 1.08 -10.39
C SER A 37 5.50 0.49 -11.66
N PHE A 38 4.21 0.74 -11.90
CA PHE A 38 3.49 0.16 -13.03
C PHE A 38 3.70 0.95 -14.33
N SER A 39 4.37 0.37 -15.33
CA SER A 39 4.75 1.11 -16.54
C SER A 39 3.60 1.44 -17.49
N ASN A 40 2.63 0.53 -17.67
CA ASN A 40 1.61 0.63 -18.71
C ASN A 40 0.40 1.49 -18.30
N LYS A 41 0.55 2.81 -18.24
CA LYS A 41 -0.55 3.70 -17.79
C LYS A 41 -1.49 4.17 -18.90
N TYR A 42 -1.07 4.08 -20.18
CA TYR A 42 -1.77 4.71 -21.31
C TYR A 42 -2.20 6.14 -20.94
N ASP A 43 -3.47 6.51 -21.17
CA ASP A 43 -4.03 7.81 -20.82
C ASP A 43 -4.60 7.90 -19.38
N HIS A 44 -4.44 6.85 -18.56
CA HIS A 44 -4.93 6.89 -17.18
C HIS A 44 -4.03 7.79 -16.31
N ARG A 45 -4.68 8.52 -15.41
CA ARG A 45 -4.05 9.45 -14.48
C ARG A 45 -4.68 9.34 -13.10
N VAL A 46 -4.00 9.86 -12.10
CA VAL A 46 -4.58 10.02 -10.76
C VAL A 46 -5.74 11.03 -10.86
N LEU A 47 -6.91 10.63 -10.38
CA LEU A 47 -8.11 11.48 -10.37
C LEU A 47 -8.46 11.99 -8.97
N LEU A 48 -8.02 11.27 -7.94
CA LEU A 48 -8.24 11.62 -6.54
C LEU A 48 -7.02 11.16 -5.72
N GLU A 49 -6.45 12.07 -4.94
CA GLU A 49 -5.40 11.81 -3.96
C GLU A 49 -5.47 12.83 -2.81
N GLY A 50 -4.84 12.53 -1.67
CA GLY A 50 -4.73 13.46 -0.53
C GLY A 50 -5.89 13.43 0.46
N ASP A 51 -6.97 12.69 0.19
CA ASP A 51 -8.05 12.48 1.16
C ASP A 51 -7.53 11.70 2.39
N SER A 52 -7.94 12.12 3.59
CA SER A 52 -7.49 11.50 4.85
C SER A 52 -7.86 10.03 4.97
N HIS A 53 -8.95 9.58 4.34
CA HIS A 53 -9.36 8.17 4.32
C HIS A 53 -8.48 7.31 3.41
N LEU A 54 -7.70 7.92 2.52
CA LEU A 54 -6.72 7.24 1.67
C LEU A 54 -5.35 7.14 2.34
N TYR A 55 -5.20 7.69 3.55
CA TYR A 55 -3.97 7.58 4.31
C TYR A 55 -3.79 6.13 4.79
N ASN A 56 -2.64 5.54 4.47
CA ASN A 56 -2.28 4.17 4.81
C ASN A 56 -1.14 4.16 5.86
N PRO A 57 -1.45 4.39 7.15
CA PRO A 57 -0.43 4.41 8.20
C PRO A 57 0.08 3.00 8.49
N TYR A 58 1.40 2.85 8.55
CA TYR A 58 2.05 1.62 9.00
C TYR A 58 2.51 1.77 10.45
N GLY A 59 2.25 0.74 11.26
CA GLY A 59 2.72 0.65 12.64
C GLY A 59 3.90 -0.33 12.76
N VAL A 60 4.80 -0.05 13.70
CA VAL A 60 5.83 -0.99 14.15
C VAL A 60 5.62 -1.25 15.64
N MET A 61 5.74 -2.50 16.06
CA MET A 61 5.56 -2.90 17.46
C MET A 61 6.70 -3.80 17.91
N LEU A 62 7.14 -3.58 19.15
CA LEU A 62 8.11 -4.47 19.79
C LEU A 62 7.38 -5.68 20.37
N ILE A 63 7.91 -6.87 20.09
CA ILE A 63 7.41 -8.11 20.70
C ILE A 63 7.72 -8.10 22.19
N ASP A 64 6.73 -8.48 23.00
CA ASP A 64 6.83 -8.57 24.45
C ASP A 64 7.84 -9.65 24.88
N LYS A 65 8.93 -9.23 25.54
CA LYS A 65 9.98 -10.11 26.05
C LYS A 65 9.51 -11.08 27.13
N ASN A 66 8.49 -10.71 27.91
CA ASN A 66 7.96 -11.59 28.96
C ASN A 66 7.23 -12.79 28.35
N LYS A 67 6.64 -12.60 27.16
CA LYS A 67 5.97 -13.67 26.40
C LYS A 67 6.91 -14.40 25.46
N CYS A 68 7.94 -13.72 24.96
CA CYS A 68 8.95 -14.28 24.06
C CYS A 68 10.37 -14.02 24.60
N PRO A 69 10.87 -14.83 25.56
CA PRO A 69 12.14 -14.54 26.23
C PRO A 69 13.37 -14.52 25.32
N THR A 70 13.34 -15.26 24.20
CA THR A 70 14.42 -15.32 23.21
C THR A 70 14.39 -14.16 22.21
N VAL A 71 13.41 -13.25 22.31
CA VAL A 71 13.31 -12.14 21.38
C VAL A 71 14.44 -11.14 21.57
N LYS A 72 14.93 -10.64 20.44
CA LYS A 72 15.98 -9.62 20.35
C LYS A 72 15.41 -8.21 20.62
N SER A 73 14.93 -7.97 21.84
CA SER A 73 14.22 -6.74 22.19
C SER A 73 15.09 -5.48 22.00
N ALA A 74 16.39 -5.56 22.29
CA ALA A 74 17.27 -4.41 22.19
C ALA A 74 17.45 -3.98 20.72
N GLU A 75 17.65 -4.94 19.83
CA GLU A 75 17.79 -4.73 18.39
C GLU A 75 16.46 -4.27 17.77
N GLY A 76 15.34 -4.86 18.19
CA GLY A 76 14.01 -4.42 17.79
C GLY A 76 13.75 -2.97 18.20
N GLN A 77 14.10 -2.58 19.43
CA GLN A 77 13.97 -1.20 19.87
C GLN A 77 14.92 -0.27 19.11
N SER A 78 16.15 -0.69 18.82
CA SER A 78 17.07 0.08 18.00
C SER A 78 16.52 0.35 16.60
N PHE A 79 15.86 -0.65 15.99
CA PHE A 79 15.19 -0.48 14.70
C PHE A 79 14.03 0.52 14.79
N ILE A 80 13.18 0.40 15.80
CA ILE A 80 12.06 1.33 16.02
C ILE A 80 12.59 2.76 16.20
N ASN A 81 13.59 2.96 17.05
CA ASN A 81 14.19 4.27 17.30
C ASN A 81 14.77 4.88 16.03
N TRP A 82 15.43 4.08 15.20
CA TRP A 82 15.92 4.55 13.91
C TRP A 82 14.77 4.90 12.97
N LEU A 83 13.78 4.01 12.82
CA LEU A 83 12.66 4.16 11.90
C LEU A 83 11.84 5.43 12.21
N THR A 84 11.65 5.77 13.49
CA THR A 84 10.89 6.96 13.93
C THR A 84 11.75 8.21 14.10
N SER A 85 13.07 8.10 13.98
CA SER A 85 13.97 9.25 14.03
C SER A 85 13.79 10.17 12.83
N TYR A 86 14.22 11.44 12.97
CA TYR A 86 14.31 12.37 11.85
C TYR A 86 15.07 11.79 10.65
N LYS A 87 16.19 11.09 10.90
CA LYS A 87 16.99 10.47 9.84
C LYS A 87 16.26 9.32 9.13
N GLY A 88 15.47 8.53 9.87
CA GLY A 88 14.69 7.43 9.30
C GLY A 88 13.50 7.92 8.47
N GLN A 89 12.90 9.05 8.84
CA GLN A 89 11.71 9.61 8.19
C GLN A 89 12.00 10.60 7.03
N LYS A 90 13.24 11.06 6.85
CA LYS A 90 13.64 12.06 5.84
C LYS A 90 14.45 11.50 4.65
N GLN A 91 14.34 10.20 4.35
CA GLN A 91 15.02 9.61 3.19
C GLN A 91 14.34 9.95 1.87
#